data_AF-A0A839JXG3-F1
#
_entry.id   AF-A0A839JXG3-F1
#
_cell.length_a   1.000
_cell.length_b   1.000
_cell.length_c   1.000
_cell.angle_alpha   90.00
_cell.angle_beta   90.00
_cell.angle_gamma   90.00
#
_symmetry.space_group_name_H-M   'P 1'
#
loop_
_entity.id
_entity.type
_entity.pdbx_description
1 polymer ?
#
loop_
_entity_poly.entity_id
_entity_poly.type
_entity_poly.pdbx_seq_one_letter_code
_entity_poly.pdbx_strand_id
1 'polypeptide(L)' 'MINFDEEIEKFQPSLEIEQAEDIIKNNDLTDMTDILKELLKEKNDN' A
#
# COMPACT_ATOMS: atom_id res chain seq x y z
N MET A 1 -1.77 -6.48 -34.04
CA MET A 1 -1.74 -7.32 -32.83
C MET A 1 -0.56 -6.82 -32.02
N ILE A 2 -0.77 -6.49 -30.75
CA ILE A 2 0.31 -6.00 -29.86
C ILE A 2 1.36 -7.10 -29.69
N ASN A 3 2.64 -6.73 -29.70
CA ASN A 3 3.75 -7.66 -29.53
C ASN A 3 4.05 -7.82 -28.03
N PHE A 4 3.58 -8.90 -27.43
CA PHE A 4 3.71 -9.15 -26.00
C PHE A 4 5.16 -9.35 -25.56
N ASP A 5 6.01 -9.93 -26.42
CA ASP A 5 7.42 -10.17 -26.10
C ASP A 5 8.19 -8.84 -25.95
N GLU A 6 7.90 -7.87 -26.82
CA GLU A 6 8.53 -6.54 -26.81
C GLU A 6 8.05 -5.65 -25.66
N GLU A 7 6.79 -5.77 -25.23
CA GLU A 7 6.24 -5.08 -24.06
C GLU A 7 6.85 -5.58 -22.76
N ILE A 8 7.02 -6.90 -22.62
CA ILE A 8 7.64 -7.51 -21.44
C ILE A 8 9.11 -7.10 -21.33
N GLU A 9 9.85 -7.03 -22.45
CA GLU A 9 11.25 -6.62 -22.45
C GLU A 9 11.43 -5.13 -22.09
N LYS A 10 10.47 -4.29 -22.46
CA LYS A 10 10.42 -2.86 -22.09
C LYS A 10 9.87 -2.61 -20.69
N PHE A 11 9.38 -3.64 -20.00
CA PHE A 11 8.89 -3.51 -18.64
C PHE A 11 10.06 -3.13 -17.73
N GLN A 12 10.08 -1.88 -17.30
CA GLN A 12 11.05 -1.37 -16.34
C GLN A 12 10.32 -1.15 -15.02
N PRO A 13 10.81 -1.71 -13.91
CA PRO A 13 10.28 -1.38 -12.61
C PRO A 13 10.43 0.13 -12.38
N SER A 14 9.33 0.79 -12.04
CA SER A 14 9.35 2.21 -11.69
C SER A 14 9.82 2.35 -10.26
N LEU A 15 11.00 2.95 -10.06
CA LEU A 15 11.58 3.20 -8.75
C LEU A 15 10.63 4.01 -7.84
N GLU A 16 9.82 4.90 -8.42
CA GLU A 16 8.81 5.68 -7.69
C GLU A 16 7.67 4.80 -7.15
N ILE A 17 7.25 3.79 -7.91
CA ILE A 17 6.19 2.86 -7.50
C ILE A 17 6.70 1.92 -6.40
N GLU A 18 7.93 1.43 -6.52
CA GLU A 18 8.56 0.57 -5.52
C GLU A 18 8.74 1.30 -4.18
N GLN A 19 9.22 2.56 -4.21
CA GLN A 19 9.31 3.39 -3.01
C GLN A 19 7.95 3.71 -2.41
N ALA A 20 6.93 3.96 -3.25
CA ALA A 20 5.57 4.18 -2.78
C ALA A 20 4.98 2.91 -2.13
N GLU A 21 5.22 1.73 -2.71
CA GLU A 21 4.80 0.44 -2.15
C GLU A 21 5.41 0.24 -0.76
N ASP A 22 6.71 0.47 -0.60
CA ASP A 22 7.38 0.34 0.69
C ASP A 22 6.83 1.32 1.74
N ILE A 23 6.55 2.57 1.36
CA ILE A 23 5.97 3.56 2.29
C ILE A 23 4.55 3.16 2.70
N ILE A 24 3.74 2.69 1.75
CA ILE A 24 2.36 2.24 1.99
C ILE A 24 2.37 0.99 2.87
N LYS A 25 3.22 0.02 2.58
CA LYS A 25 3.32 -1.26 3.29
C LYS A 25 3.89 -1.11 4.70
N ASN A 26 4.88 -0.24 4.90
CA ASN A 26 5.46 0.01 6.22
C ASN A 26 4.52 0.76 7.17
N ASN A 27 3.32 1.16 6.72
CA ASN A 27 2.33 1.85 7.55
C ASN A 27 1.43 0.91 8.38
N ASP A 28 1.66 -0.41 8.34
CA ASP A 28 0.89 -1.43 9.07
C ASP A 28 0.68 -1.12 10.56
N LEU A 29 1.71 -0.61 11.25
CA LEU A 29 1.63 -0.31 12.69
C LEU A 29 0.68 0.86 12.97
N THR A 30 0.68 1.87 12.08
CA THR A 30 -0.21 3.04 12.18
C THR A 30 -1.65 2.60 12.01
N ASP A 31 -1.93 1.78 10.99
CA ASP A 31 -3.28 1.27 10.70
C ASP A 31 -3.84 0.44 11.85
N MET A 32 -3.04 -0.47 12.42
CA MET A 32 -3.46 -1.23 13.60
C MET A 32 -3.74 -0.32 14.80
N THR A 33 -2.92 0.70 15.03
CA THR A 33 -3.17 1.64 16.13
C THR A 33 -4.41 2.50 15.92
N ASP A 34 -4.74 2.85 14.68
CA ASP A 34 -5.91 3.66 14.36
C ASP A 34 -7.20 2.85 14.44
N ILE A 35 -7.19 1.59 13.99
CA ILE A 35 -8.29 0.63 14.21
C ILE A 35 -8.55 0.46 15.72
N LEU A 36 -7.50 0.26 16.52
CA LEU A 36 -7.62 0.12 17.97
C LEU A 36 -8.17 1.40 18.63
N LYS A 37 -7.78 2.59 18.17
CA LYS A 37 -8.33 3.86 18.67
C LYS A 37 -9.80 4.04 18.32
N GLU A 38 -10.23 3.68 17.10
CA GLU A 38 -11.64 3.73 16.72
C GLU A 38 -12.50 2.83 17.61
N LEU A 39 -12.08 1.57 17.80
CA LEU A 39 -12.77 0.61 18.67
C LEU A 39 -12.87 1.10 20.12
N LEU A 40 -11.84 1.79 20.63
CA LEU A 40 -11.83 2.36 21.97
C LEU A 40 -12.72 3.62 22.08
N LYS A 41 -12.82 4.43 21.03
CA LYS A 41 -13.75 5.57 20.98
C LYS A 41 -15.20 5.11 21.01
N GLU A 42 -15.57 4.17 20.15
CA GLU A 42 -16.94 3.61 20.12
C GLU A 42 -17.37 3.00 21.46
N LYS A 43 -16.42 2.46 22.23
CA LYS A 43 -16.67 1.93 23.57
C LYS A 43 -16.88 3.00 24.64
N ASN A 44 -16.26 4.17 24.49
CA ASN A 44 -16.36 5.28 25.46
C ASN A 44 -17.53 6.23 25.18
N ASP A 45 -18.09 6.20 23.97
CA ASP A 45 -19.25 7.00 23.57
C ASP A 45 -20.60 6.31 23.87
N ASN A 46 -20.61 5.22 24.66
CA ASN A 46 -21.81 4.54 25.20
C ASN A 46 -22.01 4.80 26.70
#